data_AF-A0A7C4BUR9-F1
#
_entry.id   AF-A0A7C4BUR9-F1
#
_cell.length_a   1.000
_cell.length_b   1.000
_cell.length_c   1.000
_cell.angle_alpha   90.00
_cell.angle_beta   90.00
_cell.angle_gamma   90.00
#
_symmetry.space_group_name_H-M   'P 1'
#
loop_
_entity.id
_entity.type
_entity.pdbx_description
1 polymer ?
#
loop_
_entity_poly.entity_id
_entity_poly.type
_entity_poly.pdbx_seq_one_letter_code
_entity_poly.pdbx_strand_id
1 'polypeptide(L)'
;MTRKAGLLVCGAFGALLLWPQAEREEEPSRRPYPGAKDLREEALRLEHERSIKDAERLIELSKELKADLEKNTRHVVSLATIRKTEEIERLARRIRSRMNR
;
A
#
# COMPACT_ATOMS: atom_id res chain seq x y z
N MET A 1 39.43 -47.41 -28.53
CA MET A 1 38.30 -47.13 -27.62
C MET A 1 37.35 -46.14 -28.29
N THR A 2 36.21 -46.62 -28.74
CA THR A 2 35.18 -45.89 -29.50
C THR A 2 34.11 -45.36 -28.53
N ARG A 3 33.88 -44.04 -28.49
CA ARG A 3 32.68 -43.45 -27.87
C ARG A 3 32.15 -42.27 -28.69
N LYS A 4 31.26 -42.65 -29.61
CA LYS A 4 29.98 -42.03 -30.01
C LYS A 4 29.92 -40.50 -30.12
N ALA A 5 29.82 -40.07 -31.37
CA ALA A 5 29.33 -38.77 -31.81
C ALA A 5 27.89 -38.51 -31.32
N GLY A 6 27.69 -37.36 -30.69
CA GLY A 6 26.39 -36.73 -30.48
C GLY A 6 26.36 -35.44 -31.28
N LEU A 7 25.85 -35.51 -32.51
CA LEU A 7 25.52 -34.35 -33.33
C LEU A 7 24.10 -33.94 -32.93
N LEU A 8 23.97 -32.81 -32.22
CA LEU A 8 22.69 -32.14 -32.02
C LEU A 8 22.86 -30.68 -32.41
N VAL A 9 22.55 -30.44 -33.69
CA VAL A 9 21.81 -29.31 -34.24
C VAL A 9 21.61 -28.14 -33.29
N CYS A 10 22.26 -27.03 -33.58
CA CYS A 10 21.60 -25.73 -33.66
C CYS A 10 22.34 -24.90 -34.69
N GLY A 11 21.88 -25.02 -35.94
CA GLY A 11 22.28 -24.14 -37.02
C GLY A 11 21.82 -22.71 -36.74
N ALA A 12 22.74 -21.78 -36.95
CA ALA A 12 22.54 -20.43 -37.49
C ALA A 12 21.11 -19.84 -37.40
N PHE A 13 20.83 -19.15 -36.30
CA PHE A 13 20.21 -17.82 -36.32
C PHE A 13 21.27 -16.89 -35.71
N GLY A 14 22.22 -16.33 -36.46
CA GLY A 14 21.93 -15.46 -37.59
C GLY A 14 21.34 -14.16 -37.04
N ALA A 15 22.20 -13.24 -36.60
CA ALA A 15 21.87 -11.85 -36.23
C ALA A 15 21.16 -11.59 -34.89
N LEU A 16 21.61 -12.23 -33.79
CA LEU A 16 21.40 -11.72 -32.42
C LEU A 16 22.73 -11.53 -31.65
N LEU A 17 23.84 -11.34 -32.39
CA LEU A 17 25.18 -11.13 -31.85
C LEU A 17 25.60 -9.65 -31.83
N LEU A 18 24.64 -8.74 -31.62
CA LEU A 18 24.95 -7.35 -31.33
C LEU A 18 23.82 -6.70 -30.53
N TRP A 19 23.39 -7.35 -29.44
CA TRP A 19 22.72 -6.61 -28.39
C TRP A 19 23.81 -5.93 -27.58
N PRO A 20 24.02 -4.60 -27.69
CA PRO A 20 24.89 -3.92 -26.76
C PRO A 20 24.27 -4.19 -25.37
N GLN A 21 25.08 -4.74 -24.48
CA GLN A 21 24.82 -4.68 -23.05
C GLN A 21 24.71 -3.19 -22.73
N ALA A 22 23.50 -2.63 -22.84
CA ALA A 22 23.18 -1.33 -22.28
C ALA A 22 23.58 -1.48 -20.83
N GLU A 23 24.67 -0.79 -20.49
CA GLU A 23 25.20 -0.69 -19.15
C GLU A 23 23.99 -0.47 -18.25
N ARG A 24 23.65 -1.49 -17.45
CA ARG A 24 22.88 -1.23 -16.24
C ARG A 24 23.84 -0.40 -15.41
N GLU A 25 23.84 0.91 -15.65
CA GLU A 25 24.37 1.88 -14.72
C GLU A 25 23.77 1.50 -13.38
N GLU A 26 24.60 0.95 -12.50
CA GLU A 26 24.25 0.79 -11.11
C GLU A 26 23.91 2.18 -10.61
N GLU A 27 22.61 2.44 -10.47
CA GLU A 27 22.07 3.68 -9.95
C GLU A 27 22.88 4.06 -8.71
N PRO A 28 23.63 5.18 -8.73
CA PRO A 28 24.68 5.41 -7.75
C PRO A 28 24.04 5.41 -6.38
N SER A 29 24.49 4.45 -5.57
CA SER A 29 24.13 4.20 -4.18
C SER A 29 23.17 5.24 -3.61
N ARG A 30 21.93 4.84 -3.31
CA ARG A 30 20.94 5.62 -2.54
C ARG A 30 21.48 5.85 -1.12
N ARG A 31 22.58 6.59 -0.98
CA ARG A 31 23.15 7.01 0.29
C ARG A 31 22.09 7.90 0.93
N PRO A 32 21.61 7.56 2.13
CA PRO A 32 20.65 8.40 2.82
C PRO A 32 21.20 9.83 2.89
N TYR A 33 20.44 10.79 2.36
CA TYR A 33 20.79 12.21 2.46
C TYR A 33 20.95 12.57 3.95
N PRO A 34 21.98 13.34 4.36
CA PRO A 34 22.10 13.81 5.73
C PRO A 34 20.84 14.60 6.12
N GLY A 35 20.09 14.14 7.14
CA GLY A 35 18.76 14.68 7.51
C GLY A 35 17.55 13.83 7.06
N ALA A 36 17.76 12.77 6.27
CA ALA A 36 16.68 11.87 5.86
C ALA A 36 16.04 11.07 7.01
N LYS A 37 16.71 10.97 8.17
CA LYS A 37 16.17 10.32 9.37
C LYS A 37 15.18 11.24 10.08
N ASP A 38 15.57 12.49 10.32
CA ASP A 38 14.73 13.48 11.01
C ASP A 38 13.42 13.74 10.23
N LEU A 39 13.52 13.81 8.90
CA LEU A 39 12.34 13.93 8.02
C LEU A 39 11.40 12.71 8.09
N ARG A 40 11.97 11.50 8.27
CA ARG A 40 11.16 10.27 8.42
C ARG A 40 10.48 10.23 9.78
N GLU A 41 11.18 10.59 10.85
CA GLU A 41 10.62 10.65 12.20
C GLU A 41 9.50 11.68 12.30
N GLU A 42 9.68 12.85 11.69
CA GLU A 42 8.63 13.87 11.61
C GLU A 42 7.42 13.37 10.83
N ALA A 43 7.62 12.70 9.69
CA ALA A 43 6.53 12.10 8.91
C ALA A 43 5.77 11.04 9.73
N LEU A 44 6.48 10.18 10.47
CA LEU A 44 5.86 9.17 11.35
C LEU A 44 5.04 9.81 12.47
N ARG A 45 5.56 10.87 13.10
CA ARG A 45 4.81 11.62 14.13
C ARG A 45 3.53 12.22 13.56
N LEU A 46 3.61 12.86 12.39
CA LEU A 46 2.44 13.43 11.72
C LEU A 46 1.41 12.37 11.33
N GLU A 47 1.85 11.19 10.87
CA GLU A 47 0.94 10.07 10.59
C GLU A 47 0.27 9.51 11.84
N HIS A 48 0.99 9.47 12.96
CA HIS A 48 0.44 9.07 14.26
C HIS A 48 -0.64 10.05 14.73
N GLU A 49 -0.36 11.35 14.71
CA GLU A 49 -1.34 12.39 15.06
C GLU A 49 -2.60 12.31 14.19
N ARG A 50 -2.44 12.09 12.89
CA ARG A 50 -3.58 11.87 11.97
C ARG A 50 -4.38 10.62 12.32
N SER A 51 -3.73 9.58 12.84
CA SER A 51 -4.40 8.34 13.25
C SER A 51 -5.20 8.53 14.53
N ILE A 52 -4.70 9.33 15.47
CA ILE A 52 -5.44 9.74 16.66
C ILE A 52 -6.70 10.51 16.26
N LYS A 53 -6.58 11.51 15.38
CA LYS A 53 -7.74 12.28 14.88
C LYS A 53 -8.78 11.42 14.16
N ASP A 54 -8.32 10.50 13.32
CA ASP A 54 -9.24 9.56 12.64
C ASP A 54 -9.94 8.64 13.67
N ALA A 55 -9.28 8.26 14.77
CA ALA A 55 -9.87 7.46 15.85
C ALA A 55 -10.90 8.25 16.68
N GLU A 56 -10.62 9.53 16.97
CA GLU A 56 -11.60 10.44 17.59
C GLU A 56 -12.86 10.54 16.73
N ARG A 57 -12.69 10.74 15.41
CA ARG A 57 -13.82 10.79 14.47
C ARG A 57 -14.60 9.48 14.41
N LEU A 58 -13.92 8.33 14.53
CA LEU A 58 -14.57 7.02 14.59
C LEU A 58 -15.46 6.91 15.83
N ILE A 59 -15.02 7.41 16.98
CA ILE A 59 -15.82 7.43 18.21
C ILE A 59 -17.08 8.29 18.03
N GLU A 60 -16.94 9.48 17.45
CA GLU A 60 -18.08 10.37 17.16
C GLU A 60 -19.12 9.71 16.25
N LEU A 61 -18.70 9.21 15.08
CA LEU A 61 -19.58 8.57 14.13
C LEU A 61 -20.27 7.34 14.71
N SER A 62 -19.57 6.58 15.56
CA SER A 62 -20.13 5.41 16.24
C SER A 62 -21.22 5.81 17.24
N LYS A 63 -21.03 6.92 17.97
CA LYS A 63 -22.06 7.48 18.86
C LYS A 63 -23.28 7.96 18.08
N GLU A 64 -23.06 8.67 16.97
CA GLU A 64 -24.15 9.11 16.09
C GLU A 64 -24.92 7.94 15.49
N LEU A 65 -24.22 6.90 15.02
CA LEU A 65 -24.83 5.68 14.49
C LEU A 65 -25.72 5.02 15.54
N LYS A 66 -25.23 4.88 16.78
CA LYS A 66 -26.03 4.34 17.88
C LYS A 66 -27.30 5.18 18.09
N ALA A 67 -27.16 6.50 18.17
CA ALA A 67 -28.30 7.39 18.38
C ALA A 67 -29.33 7.32 17.24
N ASP A 68 -28.87 7.22 15.99
CA ASP A 68 -29.74 7.03 14.83
C ASP A 68 -30.52 5.70 14.93
N LEU A 69 -29.86 4.62 15.35
CA LEU A 69 -30.48 3.31 15.51
C LEU A 69 -31.50 3.29 16.66
N GLU A 70 -31.21 3.93 17.79
CA GLU A 70 -32.13 4.04 18.93
C GLU A 70 -33.39 4.85 18.58
N LYS A 71 -33.27 5.86 17.72
CA LYS A 71 -34.41 6.69 17.27
C LYS A 71 -35.28 5.99 16.22
N ASN A 72 -34.69 5.16 15.36
CA ASN A 72 -35.40 4.51 14.26
C ASN A 72 -36.01 3.15 14.68
N THR A 73 -37.10 3.18 15.44
CA THR A 73 -37.73 2.00 16.06
C THR A 73 -38.63 1.15 15.12
N ARG A 74 -38.94 1.59 13.90
CA ARG A 74 -39.97 0.94 13.04
C ARG A 74 -39.58 0.76 11.56
N HIS A 75 -38.34 0.41 11.24
CA HIS A 75 -37.95 -0.17 9.92
C HIS A 75 -37.47 0.74 8.79
N VAL A 76 -36.84 1.89 9.06
CA VAL A 76 -36.06 2.56 8.00
C VAL A 76 -34.70 2.98 8.54
N VAL A 77 -33.66 2.22 8.22
CA VAL A 77 -32.28 2.73 8.33
C VAL A 77 -32.14 3.77 7.24
N SER A 78 -31.95 5.03 7.61
CA SER A 78 -31.81 6.10 6.64
C SER A 78 -30.55 5.87 5.78
N LEU A 79 -30.57 6.32 4.51
CA LEU A 79 -29.37 6.31 3.67
C LEU A 79 -28.19 7.03 4.35
N ALA A 80 -28.48 8.06 5.15
CA ALA A 80 -27.48 8.76 5.93
C ALA A 80 -26.84 7.84 6.99
N THR A 81 -27.62 7.01 7.68
CA THR A 81 -27.13 6.04 8.66
C THR A 81 -26.27 4.96 8.00
N ILE A 82 -26.64 4.47 6.80
CA ILE A 82 -25.80 3.55 6.01
C ILE A 82 -24.46 4.20 5.66
N ARG A 83 -24.47 5.45 5.17
CA ARG A 83 -23.23 6.18 4.85
C ARG A 83 -22.32 6.37 6.06
N LYS A 84 -22.88 6.57 7.26
CA LYS A 84 -22.08 6.61 8.50
C LYS A 84 -21.33 5.29 8.73
N THR A 85 -21.94 4.14 8.44
CA THR A 85 -21.26 2.85 8.56
C THR A 85 -20.10 2.70 7.57
N GLU A 86 -20.27 3.17 6.33
CA GLU A 86 -19.21 3.17 5.31
C GLU A 86 -18.05 4.09 5.71
N GLU A 87 -18.35 5.25 6.28
CA GLU A 87 -17.34 6.19 6.76
C GLU A 87 -16.54 5.61 7.95
N ILE A 88 -17.21 4.93 8.88
CA ILE A 88 -16.56 4.20 9.98
C ILE A 88 -15.60 3.13 9.43
N GLU A 89 -16.04 2.32 8.45
CA GLU A 89 -15.18 1.31 7.82
C GLU A 89 -13.96 1.95 7.15
N ARG A 90 -14.17 3.06 6.42
CA ARG A 90 -13.10 3.80 5.76
C ARG A 90 -12.08 4.36 6.76
N LEU A 91 -12.54 4.91 7.89
CA LEU A 91 -11.65 5.42 8.95
C LEU A 91 -10.84 4.29 9.58
N ALA A 92 -11.50 3.18 9.95
CA ALA A 92 -10.82 2.01 10.50
C ALA A 92 -9.75 1.46 9.55
N ARG A 93 -10.06 1.36 8.25
CA ARG A 93 -9.10 0.94 7.22
C ARG A 93 -7.92 1.90 7.10
N ARG A 94 -8.15 3.22 7.14
CA ARG A 94 -7.08 4.24 7.08
C ARG A 94 -6.13 4.14 8.27
N ILE A 95 -6.67 4.00 9.49
CA ILE A 95 -5.86 3.83 10.71
C ILE A 95 -4.98 2.59 10.59
N ARG A 96 -5.58 1.43 10.29
CA ARG A 96 -4.84 0.17 10.10
C ARG A 96 -3.77 0.29 9.02
N SER A 97 -4.08 0.95 7.91
CA SER A 97 -3.14 1.14 6.80
C SER A 97 -1.92 1.99 7.18
N ARG A 98 -2.01 2.88 8.16
CA ARG A 98 -0.85 3.64 8.66
C ARG A 98 -0.04 2.85 9.69
N MET A 99 -0.71 2.05 10.51
CA MET A 99 -0.04 1.19 11.49
C MET A 99 0.82 0.09 10.86
N ASN A 100 0.47 -0.37 9.65
CA ASN A 100 1.16 -1.45 8.95
C ASN A 100 2.27 -0.97 7.99
N ARG A 101 2.66 0.31 8.03
CA ARG A 101 3.73 0.87 7.18
C ARG A 101 5.10 0.75 7.81
#